data_AF-T0Z6B0-F1
#
_entry.id   AF-T0Z6B0-F1
#
_cell.length_a   1.000
_cell.length_b   1.000
_cell.length_c   1.000
_cell.angle_alpha   90.00
_cell.angle_beta   90.00
_cell.angle_gamma   90.00
#
_symmetry.space_group_name_H-M   'P 1'
#
loop_
_entity.id
_entity.type
_entity.pdbx_description
1 polymer ?
#
loop_
_entity_poly.entity_id
_entity_poly.type
_entity_poly.pdbx_seq_one_letter_code
_entity_poly.pdbx_strand_id
1 'polypeptide(L)'
;MLDSEVLEGAQWSPLITTSGDMALFEAGYEEATKESVIRFLTVDRNNPNSILSCVWSARENARSIREIISSEMWEQANRFYHLVREAAESDVILRNPHAFYTSVKMESHLFDGVAGATLTRSEPWHFLRLGKMLERADKTSRILDVKYFFLLPSPDWVGSAIDGVQWAALLRSASSFEMYRKRHRRITPEKVANFLILDRFFPRAIAFCLFRARESLRAITGTPENQYGNVAEQRLGQLTARLNYSDIEEIMKEGLHEFIDSLQLQLNRTDDAIRDTFFAIPKASAGGFASQKTLGQ
;
A
#
# COMPACT_ATOMS: atom_id res chain seq x y z
N MET A 1 6.69 11.28 -35.04
CA MET A 1 7.25 12.14 -33.98
C MET A 1 6.13 12.53 -33.00
N LEU A 2 5.01 13.06 -33.50
CA LEU A 2 3.77 13.26 -32.71
C LEU A 2 3.22 11.97 -32.06
N ASP A 3 3.26 10.82 -32.77
CA ASP A 3 2.84 9.54 -32.17
C ASP A 3 3.73 9.09 -31.00
N SER A 4 5.00 9.52 -30.95
CA SER A 4 5.95 9.12 -29.89
C SER A 4 5.72 9.88 -28.59
N GLU A 5 5.41 11.18 -28.67
CA GLU A 5 5.14 12.02 -27.50
C GLU A 5 3.77 11.68 -26.88
N VAL A 6 2.76 11.43 -27.72
CA VAL A 6 1.44 10.94 -27.26
C VAL A 6 1.56 9.54 -26.63
N LEU A 7 2.43 8.67 -27.15
CA LEU A 7 2.74 7.37 -26.55
C LEU A 7 3.55 7.48 -25.26
N GLU A 8 4.36 8.53 -25.06
CA GLU A 8 5.11 8.76 -23.82
C GLU A 8 4.20 9.25 -22.69
N GLY A 9 3.37 10.28 -22.91
CA GLY A 9 2.40 10.75 -21.91
C GLY A 9 1.38 9.67 -21.49
N ALA A 10 0.95 8.85 -22.45
CA ALA A 10 0.08 7.69 -22.20
C ALA A 10 0.70 6.62 -21.30
N GLN A 11 2.03 6.54 -21.21
CA GLN A 11 2.73 5.57 -20.37
C GLN A 11 2.93 6.03 -18.92
N TRP A 12 2.92 7.32 -18.62
CA TRP A 12 3.21 7.81 -17.26
C TRP A 12 1.95 8.09 -16.45
N SER A 13 0.86 8.52 -17.10
CA SER A 13 -0.43 8.78 -16.44
C SER A 13 -0.94 7.62 -15.57
N PRO A 14 -0.90 6.34 -16.01
CA PRO A 14 -1.48 5.28 -15.19
C PRO A 14 -0.69 5.01 -13.90
N LEU A 15 0.57 5.43 -13.78
CA LEU A 15 1.30 5.35 -12.50
C LEU A 15 0.66 6.24 -11.43
N ILE A 16 0.11 7.39 -11.83
CA ILE A 16 -0.62 8.30 -10.96
C ILE A 16 -2.01 7.74 -10.63
N THR A 17 -2.71 7.22 -11.64
CA THR A 17 -4.03 6.58 -11.43
C THR A 17 -3.93 5.41 -10.45
N THR A 18 -2.90 4.58 -10.60
CA THR A 18 -2.64 3.44 -9.72
C THR A 18 -2.41 3.86 -8.27
N SER A 19 -1.73 4.98 -8.03
CA SER A 19 -1.53 5.51 -6.68
C SER A 19 -2.79 6.14 -6.10
N GLY A 20 -3.81 6.42 -6.92
CA GLY A 20 -5.06 7.04 -6.52
C GLY A 20 -4.98 8.57 -6.44
N ASP A 21 -3.94 9.17 -7.03
CA ASP A 21 -3.58 10.57 -6.79
C ASP A 21 -3.88 11.50 -7.98
N MET A 22 -4.69 11.06 -8.95
CA MET A 22 -4.91 11.79 -10.22
C MET A 22 -5.44 13.21 -9.99
N ALA A 23 -6.45 13.37 -9.13
CA ALA A 23 -7.01 14.69 -8.84
C ALA A 23 -5.98 15.65 -8.19
N LEU A 24 -5.07 15.11 -7.38
CA LEU A 24 -4.02 15.90 -6.74
C LEU A 24 -2.92 16.27 -7.74
N PHE A 25 -2.60 15.37 -8.67
CA PHE A 25 -1.65 15.62 -9.74
C PHE A 25 -2.16 16.74 -10.68
N GLU A 26 -3.39 16.63 -11.17
CA GLU A 26 -4.01 17.60 -12.09
C GLU A 26 -4.13 19.00 -11.47
N ALA A 27 -4.19 19.11 -10.15
CA ALA A 27 -4.21 20.38 -9.45
C ALA A 27 -2.84 21.10 -9.45
N GLY A 28 -1.73 20.37 -9.63
CA GLY A 28 -0.36 20.90 -9.54
C GLY A 28 0.49 20.76 -10.80
N TYR A 29 0.06 19.95 -11.78
CA TYR A 29 0.82 19.61 -12.97
C TYR A 29 -0.08 19.61 -14.21
N GLU A 30 0.41 20.22 -15.30
CA GLU A 30 -0.34 20.35 -16.56
C GLU A 30 -0.37 19.04 -17.37
N GLU A 31 0.74 18.28 -17.38
CA GLU A 31 0.88 17.07 -18.19
C GLU A 31 1.65 15.98 -17.43
N ALA A 32 1.24 14.72 -17.64
CA ALA A 32 1.90 13.52 -17.12
C ALA A 32 3.14 13.13 -17.95
N THR A 33 4.15 13.97 -17.96
CA THR A 33 5.49 13.65 -18.51
C THR A 33 6.30 12.81 -17.52
N LYS A 34 7.38 12.19 -18.00
CA LYS A 34 8.30 11.45 -17.14
C LYS A 34 8.79 12.29 -15.95
N GLU A 35 9.20 13.52 -16.21
CA GLU A 35 9.74 14.44 -15.22
C GLU A 35 8.68 14.86 -14.19
N SER A 36 7.46 15.17 -14.64
CA SER A 36 6.37 15.58 -13.73
C SER A 36 5.93 14.42 -12.84
N VAL A 37 5.77 13.21 -13.40
CA VAL A 37 5.35 12.02 -12.64
C VAL A 37 6.44 11.60 -11.64
N ILE A 38 7.71 11.58 -12.05
CA ILE A 38 8.82 11.29 -11.13
C ILE A 38 8.84 12.32 -10.00
N ARG A 39 8.70 13.61 -10.30
CA ARG A 39 8.71 14.67 -9.29
C ARG A 39 7.54 14.51 -8.31
N PHE A 40 6.33 14.32 -8.84
CA PHE A 40 5.11 14.19 -8.07
C PHE A 40 5.12 12.99 -7.12
N LEU A 41 5.51 11.81 -7.62
CA LEU A 41 5.51 10.58 -6.82
C LEU A 41 6.72 10.47 -5.87
N THR A 42 7.78 11.25 -6.10
CA THR A 42 9.03 11.08 -5.33
C THR A 42 9.26 12.18 -4.32
N VAL A 43 9.13 13.45 -4.72
CA VAL A 43 9.66 14.59 -3.94
C VAL A 43 8.67 15.72 -3.72
N ASP A 44 7.50 15.69 -4.36
CA ASP A 44 6.48 16.71 -4.14
C ASP A 44 5.93 16.62 -2.71
N ARG A 45 6.08 17.71 -1.96
CA ARG A 45 5.61 17.84 -0.57
C ARG A 45 4.11 18.07 -0.48
N ASN A 46 3.48 18.53 -1.56
CA ASN A 46 2.04 18.67 -1.64
C ASN A 46 1.35 17.32 -1.85
N ASN A 47 2.09 16.32 -2.34
CA ASN A 47 1.64 14.94 -2.40
C ASN A 47 1.95 14.21 -1.09
N PRO A 48 0.95 13.87 -0.25
CA PRO A 48 1.18 13.12 0.99
C PRO A 48 1.67 11.68 0.73
N ASN A 49 1.44 11.15 -0.48
CA ASN A 49 1.85 9.82 -0.91
C ASN A 49 3.22 9.80 -1.62
N SER A 50 3.90 10.95 -1.75
CA SER A 50 5.25 10.97 -2.31
C SER A 50 6.24 10.26 -1.40
N ILE A 51 7.31 9.68 -1.97
CA ILE A 51 8.34 8.99 -1.18
C ILE A 51 8.91 9.91 -0.08
N LEU A 52 9.16 11.18 -0.40
CA LEU A 52 9.62 12.18 0.58
C LEU A 52 8.61 12.38 1.71
N SER A 53 7.33 12.60 1.40
CA SER A 53 6.28 12.83 2.39
C SER A 53 6.05 11.61 3.28
N CYS A 54 6.04 10.40 2.71
CA CYS A 54 5.91 9.15 3.43
C CYS A 54 7.07 8.91 4.39
N VAL A 55 8.31 9.07 3.92
CA VAL A 55 9.51 8.87 4.75
C VAL A 55 9.63 9.95 5.83
N TRP A 56 9.27 11.20 5.51
CA TRP A 56 9.19 12.27 6.50
C TRP A 56 8.16 11.95 7.59
N SER A 57 6.96 11.52 7.22
CA SER A 57 5.90 11.16 8.18
C SER A 57 6.31 9.96 9.05
N ALA A 58 6.91 8.93 8.46
CA ALA A 58 7.44 7.79 9.20
C ALA A 58 8.52 8.21 10.22
N ARG A 59 9.42 9.13 9.83
CA ARG A 59 10.42 9.69 10.73
C ARG A 59 9.78 10.50 11.85
N GLU A 60 8.80 11.37 11.57
CA GLU A 60 8.16 12.16 12.62
C GLU A 60 7.39 11.28 13.61
N ASN A 61 6.71 10.23 13.12
CA ASN A 61 6.11 9.22 13.98
C ASN A 61 7.16 8.53 14.85
N ALA A 62 8.27 8.06 14.27
CA ALA A 62 9.37 7.46 15.02
C ALA A 62 9.97 8.42 16.06
N ARG A 63 10.00 9.73 15.77
CA ARG A 63 10.47 10.77 16.71
C ARG A 63 9.57 10.88 17.93
N SER A 64 8.26 10.74 17.76
CA SER A 64 7.29 10.88 18.84
C SER A 64 7.20 9.67 19.77
N ILE A 65 7.71 8.50 19.37
CA ILE A 65 7.63 7.25 20.14
C ILE A 65 9.00 6.62 20.41
N ARG A 66 10.06 7.42 20.56
CA ARG A 66 11.44 6.93 20.72
C ARG A 66 11.65 6.05 21.95
N GLU A 67 10.78 6.17 22.94
CA GLU A 67 10.73 5.33 24.14
C GLU A 67 10.12 3.94 23.89
N ILE A 68 9.40 3.78 22.77
CA ILE A 68 8.74 2.52 22.37
C ILE A 68 9.59 1.75 21.35
N ILE A 69 10.18 2.46 20.38
CA ILE A 69 11.03 1.86 19.35
C ILE A 69 12.50 1.80 19.80
N SER A 70 13.32 0.98 19.13
CA SER A 70 14.76 0.97 19.38
C SER A 70 15.46 2.21 18.82
N SER A 71 16.61 2.55 19.39
CA SER A 71 17.52 3.57 18.86
C SER A 71 17.87 3.33 17.39
N GLU A 72 18.07 2.06 17.02
CA GLU A 72 18.44 1.61 15.70
C GLU A 72 17.31 1.85 14.69
N MET A 73 16.05 1.64 15.09
CA MET A 73 14.89 1.98 14.26
C MET A 73 14.80 3.49 14.02
N TRP A 74 15.01 4.30 15.06
CA TRP A 74 15.04 5.76 14.94
C TRP A 74 16.15 6.22 13.99
N GLU A 75 17.38 5.73 14.18
CA GLU A 75 18.53 6.08 13.35
C GLU A 75 18.31 5.69 11.89
N GLN A 76 17.74 4.51 11.64
CA GLN A 76 17.46 4.03 10.30
C GLN A 76 16.37 4.86 9.61
N ALA A 77 15.29 5.23 10.30
CA ALA A 77 14.27 6.13 9.76
C ALA A 77 14.86 7.52 9.44
N ASN A 78 15.73 8.05 10.33
CA ASN A 78 16.39 9.33 10.11
C ASN A 78 17.36 9.29 8.92
N ARG A 79 18.16 8.23 8.78
CA ARG A 79 19.05 8.01 7.64
C ARG A 79 18.27 7.94 6.33
N PHE A 80 17.18 7.17 6.30
CA PHE A 80 16.35 7.03 5.12
C PHE A 80 15.77 8.38 4.68
N TYR A 81 15.30 9.19 5.64
CA TYR A 81 14.85 10.56 5.35
C TYR A 81 15.96 11.43 4.74
N HIS A 82 17.17 11.40 5.29
CA HIS A 82 18.29 12.17 4.74
C HIS A 82 18.64 11.75 3.31
N LEU A 83 18.66 10.44 3.03
CA LEU A 83 18.89 9.92 1.68
C LEU A 83 17.87 10.47 0.66
N VAL A 84 16.59 10.46 1.02
CA VAL A 84 15.52 10.94 0.11
C VAL A 84 15.55 12.47 -0.01
N ARG A 85 15.78 13.18 1.10
CA ARG A 85 15.85 14.65 1.10
C ARG A 85 17.01 15.18 0.26
N GLU A 86 18.20 14.59 0.40
CA GLU A 86 19.38 14.97 -0.40
C GLU A 86 19.20 14.66 -1.88
N ALA A 87 18.54 13.53 -2.20
CA ALA A 87 18.18 13.23 -3.57
C ALA A 87 17.16 14.23 -4.14
N ALA A 88 16.24 14.75 -3.33
CA ALA A 88 15.27 15.76 -3.72
C ALA A 88 15.89 17.15 -3.99
N GLU A 89 17.05 17.44 -3.42
CA GLU A 89 17.79 18.69 -3.60
C GLU A 89 18.76 18.62 -4.80
N SER A 90 18.82 17.50 -5.51
CA SER A 90 19.73 17.28 -6.65
C SER A 90 19.04 16.63 -7.86
N ASP A 91 19.72 16.61 -9.00
CA ASP A 91 19.22 15.96 -10.22
C ASP A 91 19.39 14.43 -10.22
N VAL A 92 19.88 13.82 -9.13
CA VAL A 92 20.26 12.39 -9.12
C VAL A 92 19.08 11.48 -9.48
N ILE A 93 17.86 11.87 -9.08
CA ILE A 93 16.64 11.11 -9.33
C ILE A 93 16.35 11.08 -10.83
N LEU A 94 16.43 12.22 -11.53
CA LEU A 94 16.15 12.28 -12.98
C LEU A 94 17.28 11.65 -13.80
N ARG A 95 18.54 11.79 -13.36
CA ARG A 95 19.71 11.22 -14.04
C ARG A 95 19.78 9.70 -13.94
N ASN A 96 19.45 9.13 -12.78
CA ASN A 96 19.45 7.68 -12.58
C ASN A 96 18.30 7.22 -11.65
N PRO A 97 17.04 7.23 -12.14
CA PRO A 97 15.88 6.86 -11.32
C PRO A 97 15.98 5.42 -10.80
N HIS A 98 16.50 4.51 -11.62
CA HIS A 98 16.61 3.09 -11.26
C HIS A 98 17.51 2.87 -10.05
N ALA A 99 18.69 3.51 -10.01
CA ALA A 99 19.59 3.41 -8.87
C ALA A 99 18.95 4.00 -7.60
N PHE A 100 18.33 5.18 -7.72
CA PHE A 100 17.65 5.82 -6.60
C PHE A 100 16.52 4.95 -6.02
N TYR A 101 15.60 4.45 -6.85
CA TYR A 101 14.51 3.58 -6.38
C TYR A 101 15.02 2.22 -5.87
N THR A 102 16.19 1.76 -6.33
CA THR A 102 16.85 0.60 -5.74
C THR A 102 17.31 0.90 -4.31
N SER A 103 17.93 2.06 -4.07
CA SER A 103 18.30 2.50 -2.72
C SER A 103 17.07 2.64 -1.81
N VAL A 104 15.99 3.26 -2.28
CA VAL A 104 14.72 3.39 -1.53
C VAL A 104 14.18 2.02 -1.10
N LYS A 105 14.18 1.03 -2.00
CA LYS A 105 13.79 -0.35 -1.66
C LYS A 105 14.72 -0.96 -0.60
N MET A 106 16.03 -0.77 -0.73
CA MET A 106 17.01 -1.30 0.21
C MET A 106 16.89 -0.68 1.60
N GLU A 107 16.68 0.64 1.71
CA GLU A 107 16.43 1.31 2.99
C GLU A 107 15.14 0.82 3.66
N SER A 108 14.10 0.55 2.87
CA SER A 108 12.85 -0.07 3.36
C SER A 108 13.08 -1.47 3.90
N HIS A 109 13.89 -2.29 3.21
CA HIS A 109 14.27 -3.62 3.69
C HIS A 109 15.12 -3.56 4.95
N LEU A 110 16.06 -2.61 5.03
CA LEU A 110 16.90 -2.41 6.19
C LEU A 110 16.07 -2.00 7.41
N PHE A 111 15.11 -1.08 7.25
CA PHE A 111 14.17 -0.71 8.31
C PHE A 111 13.36 -1.92 8.80
N ASP A 112 12.82 -2.74 7.89
CA ASP A 112 12.05 -3.94 8.28
C ASP A 112 12.94 -4.98 9.01
N GLY A 113 14.20 -5.12 8.58
CA GLY A 113 15.18 -5.98 9.23
C GLY A 113 15.55 -5.51 10.63
N VAL A 114 15.83 -4.22 10.79
CA VAL A 114 16.14 -3.59 12.09
C VAL A 114 14.95 -3.72 13.04
N ALA A 115 13.73 -3.41 12.58
CA ALA A 115 12.52 -3.57 13.38
C ALA A 115 12.30 -5.03 13.80
N GLY A 116 12.53 -5.98 12.89
CA GLY A 116 12.40 -7.41 13.17
C GLY A 116 13.41 -7.93 14.21
N ALA A 117 14.61 -7.35 14.25
CA ALA A 117 15.71 -7.76 15.12
C ALA A 117 15.70 -7.07 16.50
N THR A 118 15.19 -5.84 16.59
CA THR A 118 15.35 -4.99 17.79
C THR A 118 14.06 -4.65 18.51
N LEU A 119 12.89 -4.69 17.85
CA LEU A 119 11.61 -4.39 18.49
C LEU A 119 11.07 -5.61 19.24
N THR A 120 10.77 -5.45 20.53
CA THR A 120 10.13 -6.47 21.35
C THR A 120 8.80 -6.92 20.73
N ARG A 121 8.50 -8.22 20.79
CA ARG A 121 7.27 -8.81 20.23
C ARG A 121 6.06 -8.60 21.14
N SER A 122 5.72 -7.34 21.31
CA SER A 122 4.56 -6.83 22.05
C SER A 122 3.63 -6.05 21.12
N GLU A 123 2.63 -5.38 21.70
CA GLU A 123 1.61 -4.62 20.98
C GLU A 123 2.16 -3.64 19.91
N PRO A 124 3.22 -2.83 20.14
CA PRO A 124 3.79 -1.96 19.10
C PRO A 124 4.29 -2.71 17.87
N TRP A 125 4.88 -3.90 18.05
CA TRP A 125 5.30 -4.74 16.95
C TRP A 125 4.10 -5.23 16.13
N HIS A 126 3.00 -5.55 16.79
CA HIS A 126 1.77 -5.95 16.11
C HIS A 126 1.12 -4.78 15.36
N PHE A 127 1.14 -3.55 15.89
CA PHE A 127 0.67 -2.37 15.14
C PHE A 127 1.51 -2.10 13.89
N LEU A 128 2.84 -2.12 14.02
CA LEU A 128 3.75 -1.97 12.87
C LEU A 128 3.47 -3.04 11.81
N ARG A 129 3.31 -4.30 12.23
CA ARG A 129 3.01 -5.40 11.33
C ARG A 129 1.62 -5.29 10.70
N LEU A 130 0.61 -4.88 11.45
CA LEU A 130 -0.76 -4.67 10.96
C LEU A 130 -0.78 -3.65 9.82
N GLY A 131 -0.25 -2.45 10.05
CA GLY A 131 -0.17 -1.40 9.03
C GLY A 131 0.63 -1.84 7.81
N LYS A 132 1.80 -2.47 8.01
CA LYS A 132 2.63 -2.99 6.90
C LYS A 132 1.90 -4.01 6.03
N MET A 133 1.09 -4.89 6.63
CA MET A 133 0.36 -5.91 5.88
C MET A 133 -0.84 -5.33 5.12
N LEU A 134 -1.58 -4.39 5.72
CA LEU A 134 -2.71 -3.72 5.07
C LEU A 134 -2.22 -2.90 3.87
N GLU A 135 -1.20 -2.06 4.07
CA GLU A 135 -0.58 -1.26 3.01
C GLU A 135 -0.07 -2.15 1.86
N ARG A 136 0.57 -3.27 2.18
CA ARG A 136 1.05 -4.21 1.16
C ARG A 136 -0.08 -4.88 0.38
N ALA A 137 -1.19 -5.21 1.03
CA ALA A 137 -2.37 -5.77 0.39
C ALA A 137 -3.00 -4.76 -0.57
N ASP A 138 -3.21 -3.52 -0.12
CA ASP A 138 -3.71 -2.41 -0.94
C ASP A 138 -2.79 -2.17 -2.15
N LYS A 139 -1.49 -1.96 -1.95
CA LYS A 139 -0.56 -1.69 -3.06
C LYS A 139 -0.44 -2.85 -4.04
N THR A 140 -0.57 -4.09 -3.57
CA THR A 140 -0.58 -5.25 -4.47
C THR A 140 -1.85 -5.30 -5.31
N SER A 141 -3.01 -4.97 -4.72
CA SER A 141 -4.26 -4.85 -5.46
C SER A 141 -4.18 -3.77 -6.54
N ARG A 142 -3.62 -2.61 -6.22
CA ARG A 142 -3.40 -1.50 -7.17
C ARG A 142 -2.42 -1.88 -8.28
N ILE A 143 -1.29 -2.51 -7.95
CA ILE A 143 -0.33 -3.02 -8.95
C ILE A 143 -0.99 -4.00 -9.91
N LEU A 144 -1.89 -4.84 -9.40
CA LEU A 144 -2.63 -5.79 -10.22
C LEU A 144 -3.62 -5.07 -11.15
N ASP A 145 -4.27 -4.02 -10.65
CA ASP A 145 -5.26 -3.22 -11.36
C ASP A 145 -4.68 -2.34 -12.47
N VAL A 146 -3.39 -1.98 -12.39
CA VAL A 146 -2.63 -1.30 -13.47
C VAL A 146 -2.86 -1.95 -14.84
N LYS A 147 -3.07 -3.28 -14.87
CA LYS A 147 -3.34 -4.04 -16.10
C LYS A 147 -4.56 -3.48 -16.85
N TYR A 148 -5.61 -3.07 -16.14
CA TYR A 148 -6.81 -2.52 -16.75
C TYR A 148 -6.50 -1.22 -17.51
N PHE A 149 -5.73 -0.32 -16.90
CA PHE A 149 -5.42 1.01 -17.45
C PHE A 149 -4.38 1.00 -18.58
N PHE A 150 -3.43 0.07 -18.56
CA PHE A 150 -2.35 0.02 -19.56
C PHE A 150 -2.63 -0.97 -20.70
N LEU A 151 -3.35 -2.08 -20.45
CA LEU A 151 -3.13 -3.33 -21.20
C LEU A 151 -4.38 -3.94 -21.85
N LEU A 152 -5.49 -3.22 -21.83
CA LEU A 152 -6.68 -3.50 -22.65
C LEU A 152 -6.92 -2.40 -23.71
N PRO A 153 -5.93 -1.96 -24.53
CA PRO A 153 -6.23 -1.02 -25.62
C PRO A 153 -7.06 -1.69 -26.74
N SER A 154 -6.99 -3.03 -26.86
CA SER A 154 -7.87 -3.83 -27.72
C SER A 154 -7.97 -5.29 -27.19
N PRO A 155 -9.16 -5.94 -27.25
CA PRO A 155 -9.33 -7.37 -27.01
C PRO A 155 -8.38 -8.28 -27.82
N ASP A 156 -7.88 -7.79 -28.96
CA ASP A 156 -7.01 -8.55 -29.87
C ASP A 156 -5.62 -8.89 -29.28
N TRP A 157 -5.22 -8.22 -28.19
CA TRP A 157 -3.89 -8.36 -27.60
C TRP A 157 -3.85 -9.41 -26.48
N VAL A 158 -5.01 -9.89 -26.03
CA VAL A 158 -5.14 -10.89 -24.96
C VAL A 158 -4.49 -12.21 -25.41
N GLY A 159 -3.52 -12.71 -24.65
CA GLY A 159 -2.79 -13.93 -24.98
C GLY A 159 -1.64 -13.75 -25.99
N SER A 160 -1.32 -12.52 -26.38
CA SER A 160 -0.17 -12.21 -27.24
C SER A 160 1.18 -12.32 -26.49
N ALA A 161 2.30 -12.30 -27.22
CA ALA A 161 3.63 -12.23 -26.60
C ALA A 161 3.83 -10.93 -25.78
N ILE A 162 3.19 -9.85 -26.20
CA ILE A 162 3.23 -8.55 -25.53
C ILE A 162 2.49 -8.62 -24.18
N ASP A 163 1.35 -9.31 -24.13
CA ASP A 163 0.61 -9.57 -22.89
C ASP A 163 1.50 -10.28 -21.85
N GLY A 164 2.25 -11.30 -22.28
CA GLY A 164 3.21 -12.02 -21.42
C GLY A 164 4.33 -11.14 -20.87
N VAL A 165 4.89 -10.23 -21.67
CA VAL A 165 5.94 -9.28 -21.23
C VAL A 165 5.40 -8.34 -20.15
N GLN A 166 4.16 -7.89 -20.30
CA GLN A 166 3.56 -6.95 -19.38
C GLN A 166 3.19 -7.59 -18.05
N TRP A 167 2.64 -8.81 -18.07
CA TRP A 167 2.45 -9.59 -16.84
C TRP A 167 3.78 -9.88 -16.13
N ALA A 168 4.86 -10.11 -16.88
CA ALA A 168 6.19 -10.24 -16.29
C ALA A 168 6.68 -8.92 -15.65
N ALA A 169 6.39 -7.77 -16.26
CA ALA A 169 6.70 -6.46 -15.69
C ALA A 169 5.89 -6.21 -14.39
N LEU A 170 4.59 -6.50 -14.40
CA LEU A 170 3.72 -6.42 -13.22
C LEU A 170 4.23 -7.30 -12.07
N LEU A 171 4.58 -8.55 -12.37
CA LEU A 171 5.19 -9.45 -11.39
C LEU A 171 6.51 -8.89 -10.83
N ARG A 172 7.34 -8.21 -11.65
CA ARG A 172 8.56 -7.54 -11.18
C ARG A 172 8.26 -6.35 -10.28
N SER A 173 7.25 -5.53 -10.60
CA SER A 173 6.78 -4.43 -9.74
C SER A 173 6.33 -4.95 -8.38
N ALA A 174 5.62 -6.07 -8.36
CA ALA A 174 5.24 -6.76 -7.13
C ALA A 174 6.39 -7.57 -6.48
N SER A 175 7.64 -7.50 -6.99
CA SER A 175 8.80 -8.31 -6.52
C SER A 175 8.50 -9.81 -6.38
N SER A 176 7.74 -10.33 -7.34
CA SER A 176 7.09 -11.64 -7.28
C SER A 176 7.48 -12.55 -8.45
N PHE A 177 8.10 -11.99 -9.49
CA PHE A 177 8.46 -12.68 -10.73
C PHE A 177 9.22 -13.99 -10.52
N GLU A 178 10.31 -13.98 -9.74
CA GLU A 178 11.12 -15.18 -9.51
C GLU A 178 10.33 -16.30 -8.82
N MET A 179 9.59 -15.96 -7.77
CA MET A 179 8.80 -16.96 -7.03
C MET A 179 7.63 -17.47 -7.85
N TYR A 180 7.00 -16.60 -8.65
CA TYR A 180 6.00 -17.02 -9.63
C TYR A 180 6.58 -18.02 -10.63
N ARG A 181 7.74 -17.71 -11.24
CA ARG A 181 8.39 -18.55 -12.27
C ARG A 181 8.83 -19.91 -11.74
N LYS A 182 9.20 -19.99 -10.46
CA LYS A 182 9.51 -21.28 -9.80
C LYS A 182 8.29 -22.19 -9.68
N ARG A 183 7.08 -21.62 -9.56
CA ARG A 183 5.84 -22.39 -9.43
C ARG A 183 5.11 -22.60 -10.76
N HIS A 184 5.16 -21.60 -11.65
CA HIS A 184 4.39 -21.57 -12.89
C HIS A 184 5.32 -21.43 -14.10
N ARG A 185 5.22 -22.39 -15.04
CA ARG A 185 6.01 -22.38 -16.28
C ARG A 185 5.57 -21.32 -17.29
N ARG A 186 4.26 -21.00 -17.32
CA ARG A 186 3.65 -20.02 -18.22
C ARG A 186 3.12 -18.84 -17.41
N ILE A 187 3.19 -17.65 -17.99
CA ILE A 187 2.58 -16.43 -17.44
C ILE A 187 1.23 -16.29 -18.11
N THR A 188 0.15 -16.44 -17.35
CA THR A 188 -1.23 -16.24 -17.81
C THR A 188 -1.97 -15.36 -16.81
N PRO A 189 -2.94 -14.54 -17.24
CA PRO A 189 -3.69 -13.63 -16.36
C PRO A 189 -4.22 -14.31 -15.10
N GLU A 190 -4.95 -15.41 -15.28
CA GLU A 190 -5.54 -16.21 -14.22
C GLU A 190 -4.50 -16.70 -13.20
N LYS A 191 -3.35 -17.19 -13.65
CA LYS A 191 -2.30 -17.70 -12.75
C LYS A 191 -1.62 -16.56 -11.99
N VAL A 192 -1.43 -15.41 -12.63
CA VAL A 192 -0.87 -14.23 -11.95
C VAL A 192 -1.85 -13.69 -10.92
N ALA A 193 -3.12 -13.55 -11.27
CA ALA A 193 -4.18 -13.13 -10.36
C ALA A 193 -4.30 -14.11 -9.17
N ASN A 194 -4.35 -15.41 -9.43
CA ASN A 194 -4.35 -16.42 -8.35
C ASN A 194 -3.13 -16.28 -7.42
N PHE A 195 -1.94 -16.09 -8.00
CA PHE A 195 -0.70 -15.98 -7.22
C PHE A 195 -0.62 -14.70 -6.37
N LEU A 196 -1.10 -13.56 -6.89
CA LEU A 196 -1.04 -12.28 -6.19
C LEU A 196 -2.25 -12.04 -5.26
N ILE A 197 -3.41 -12.64 -5.53
CA ILE A 197 -4.61 -12.48 -4.72
C ILE A 197 -4.69 -13.58 -3.65
N LEU A 198 -4.67 -14.85 -4.07
CA LEU A 198 -5.12 -15.99 -3.24
C LEU A 198 -3.98 -16.81 -2.61
N ASP A 199 -2.72 -16.57 -3.00
CA ASP A 199 -1.62 -17.36 -2.45
C ASP A 199 -1.44 -17.15 -0.93
N ARG A 200 -1.32 -18.27 -0.21
CA ARG A 200 -1.27 -18.29 1.26
C ARG A 200 0.13 -18.29 1.84
N PHE A 201 1.17 -18.32 0.99
CA PHE A 201 2.57 -18.46 1.42
C PHE A 201 3.47 -17.37 0.87
N PHE A 202 3.08 -16.70 -0.20
CA PHE A 202 3.85 -15.65 -0.83
C PHE A 202 3.67 -14.33 -0.06
N PRO A 203 4.75 -13.71 0.47
CA PRO A 203 4.63 -12.59 1.42
C PRO A 203 4.00 -11.30 0.93
N ARG A 204 3.75 -11.19 -0.39
CA ARG A 204 3.09 -10.05 -1.03
C ARG A 204 1.73 -10.41 -1.60
N ALA A 205 1.31 -11.67 -1.54
CA ALA A 205 -0.06 -12.01 -1.91
C ALA A 205 -1.05 -11.37 -0.93
N ILE A 206 -2.19 -10.91 -1.44
CA ILE A 206 -3.20 -10.19 -0.66
C ILE A 206 -3.72 -11.08 0.48
N ALA A 207 -4.11 -12.32 0.18
CA ALA A 207 -4.59 -13.28 1.18
C ALA A 207 -3.56 -13.52 2.30
N PHE A 208 -2.28 -13.70 1.95
CA PHE A 208 -1.20 -13.81 2.95
C PHE A 208 -1.16 -12.55 3.84
N CYS A 209 -1.15 -11.37 3.24
CA CYS A 209 -1.04 -10.12 3.98
C CYS A 209 -2.22 -9.94 4.95
N LEU A 210 -3.45 -10.14 4.49
CA LEU A 210 -4.64 -9.97 5.33
C LEU A 210 -4.73 -11.02 6.44
N PHE A 211 -4.29 -12.25 6.18
CA PHE A 211 -4.16 -13.24 7.24
C PHE A 211 -3.18 -12.78 8.34
N ARG A 212 -2.00 -12.28 7.95
CA ARG A 212 -0.96 -11.80 8.88
C ARG A 212 -1.37 -10.49 9.59
N ALA A 213 -2.18 -9.66 8.94
CA ALA A 213 -2.81 -8.48 9.53
C ALA A 213 -3.79 -8.91 10.63
N ARG A 214 -4.66 -9.88 10.33
CA ARG A 214 -5.65 -10.41 11.28
C ARG A 214 -5.01 -11.04 12.51
N GLU A 215 -3.92 -11.78 12.35
CA GLU A 215 -3.13 -12.30 13.48
C GLU A 215 -2.64 -11.16 14.39
N SER A 216 -2.19 -10.05 13.80
CA SER A 216 -1.65 -8.93 14.56
C SER A 216 -2.76 -8.14 15.25
N LEU A 217 -3.88 -7.92 14.56
CA LEU A 217 -5.04 -7.25 15.14
C LEU A 217 -5.59 -8.02 16.35
N ARG A 218 -5.69 -9.35 16.26
CA ARG A 218 -6.10 -10.19 17.39
C ARG A 218 -5.12 -10.17 18.56
N ALA A 219 -3.83 -10.09 18.27
CA ALA A 219 -2.82 -9.99 19.32
C ALA A 219 -2.87 -8.63 20.06
N ILE A 220 -3.31 -7.57 19.37
CA ILE A 220 -3.54 -6.24 19.97
C ILE A 220 -4.78 -6.27 20.87
N THR A 221 -5.89 -6.83 20.39
CA THR A 221 -7.19 -6.81 21.10
C THR A 221 -7.31 -7.86 22.20
N GLY A 222 -6.58 -8.97 22.08
CA GLY A 222 -6.73 -10.12 22.98
C GLY A 222 -8.07 -10.86 22.84
N THR A 223 -8.82 -10.63 21.75
CA THR A 223 -10.13 -11.26 21.54
C THR A 223 -10.00 -12.79 21.44
N PRO A 224 -10.84 -13.57 22.16
CA PRO A 224 -10.87 -15.03 22.04
C PRO A 224 -11.12 -15.54 20.62
N GLU A 225 -10.71 -16.77 20.33
CA GLU A 225 -10.98 -17.40 19.04
C GLU A 225 -12.49 -17.45 18.72
N ASN A 226 -12.82 -17.30 17.44
CA ASN A 226 -14.19 -17.27 16.89
C ASN A 226 -15.11 -16.13 17.36
N GLN A 227 -14.55 -15.09 18.00
CA GLN A 227 -15.26 -13.86 18.32
C GLN A 227 -14.61 -12.66 17.62
N TYR A 228 -15.32 -11.54 17.60
CA TYR A 228 -14.77 -10.22 17.27
C TYR A 228 -15.11 -9.26 18.43
N GLY A 229 -14.13 -8.46 18.85
CA GLY A 229 -14.25 -7.49 19.94
C GLY A 229 -14.60 -6.09 19.47
N ASN A 230 -14.40 -5.78 18.18
CA ASN A 230 -14.68 -4.46 17.61
C ASN A 230 -14.95 -4.54 16.09
N VAL A 231 -15.32 -3.40 15.50
CA VAL A 231 -15.65 -3.28 14.07
C VAL A 231 -14.45 -3.58 13.17
N ALA A 232 -13.22 -3.19 13.58
CA ALA A 232 -12.02 -3.47 12.82
C ALA A 232 -11.77 -4.99 12.67
N GLU A 233 -11.92 -5.75 13.76
CA GLU A 233 -11.81 -7.21 13.73
C GLU A 233 -12.89 -7.86 12.88
N GLN A 234 -14.12 -7.37 12.98
CA GLN A 234 -15.22 -7.87 12.17
C GLN A 234 -14.95 -7.69 10.67
N ARG A 235 -14.56 -6.47 10.24
CA ARG A 235 -14.31 -6.15 8.83
C ARG A 235 -13.12 -6.93 8.27
N LEU A 236 -12.00 -6.93 8.99
CA LEU A 236 -10.81 -7.68 8.55
C LEU A 236 -11.07 -9.19 8.53
N GLY A 237 -11.86 -9.70 9.49
CA GLY A 237 -12.30 -11.09 9.53
C GLY A 237 -13.15 -11.48 8.32
N GLN A 238 -14.16 -10.66 7.97
CA GLN A 238 -15.01 -10.85 6.79
C GLN A 238 -14.20 -10.81 5.49
N LEU A 239 -13.30 -9.83 5.36
CA LEU A 239 -12.44 -9.69 4.18
C LEU A 239 -11.50 -10.89 4.00
N THR A 240 -10.89 -11.34 5.10
CA THR A 240 -10.05 -12.55 5.10
C THR A 240 -10.87 -13.80 4.76
N ALA A 241 -12.09 -13.91 5.28
CA ALA A 241 -12.99 -15.03 4.98
C ALA A 241 -13.39 -15.05 3.50
N ARG A 242 -13.76 -13.89 2.91
CA ARG A 242 -14.05 -13.76 1.48
C ARG A 242 -12.92 -14.38 0.65
N LEU A 243 -11.68 -13.92 0.83
CA LEU A 243 -10.53 -14.46 0.08
C LEU A 243 -10.24 -15.93 0.37
N ASN A 244 -10.51 -16.42 1.59
CA ASN A 244 -10.26 -17.81 1.93
C ASN A 244 -11.18 -18.80 1.20
N TYR A 245 -12.38 -18.36 0.81
CA TYR A 245 -13.39 -19.17 0.15
C TYR A 245 -13.61 -18.76 -1.32
N SER A 246 -12.87 -17.78 -1.83
CA SER A 246 -12.90 -17.42 -3.25
C SER A 246 -12.17 -18.45 -4.10
N ASP A 247 -12.74 -18.76 -5.26
CA ASP A 247 -12.07 -19.48 -6.34
C ASP A 247 -11.63 -18.51 -7.45
N ILE A 248 -10.49 -18.79 -8.09
CA ILE A 248 -9.98 -17.91 -9.15
C ILE A 248 -10.90 -17.89 -10.37
N GLU A 249 -11.55 -19.00 -10.71
CA GLU A 249 -12.47 -19.06 -11.86
C GLU A 249 -13.69 -18.13 -11.63
N GLU A 250 -14.18 -18.07 -10.39
CA GLU A 250 -15.27 -17.16 -10.00
C GLU A 250 -14.83 -15.69 -10.10
N ILE A 251 -13.64 -15.35 -9.61
CA ILE A 251 -13.06 -14.00 -9.71
C ILE A 251 -12.92 -13.59 -11.18
N MET A 252 -12.38 -14.47 -12.02
CA MET A 252 -12.20 -14.17 -13.44
C MET A 252 -13.54 -14.03 -14.18
N LYS A 253 -14.59 -14.74 -13.73
CA LYS A 253 -15.95 -14.65 -14.28
C LYS A 253 -16.69 -13.39 -13.84
N GLU A 254 -16.49 -12.94 -12.59
CA GLU A 254 -16.98 -11.65 -12.08
C GLU A 254 -16.36 -10.48 -12.87
N GLY A 255 -15.08 -10.64 -13.22
CA GLY A 255 -14.25 -9.58 -13.79
C GLY A 255 -13.15 -9.20 -12.80
N LEU A 256 -11.89 -9.26 -13.25
CA LEU A 256 -10.74 -9.07 -12.36
C LEU A 256 -10.69 -7.65 -11.80
N HIS A 257 -11.01 -6.64 -12.61
CA HIS A 257 -11.00 -5.24 -12.21
C HIS A 257 -12.11 -4.97 -11.20
N GLU A 258 -13.34 -5.41 -11.49
CA GLU A 258 -14.52 -5.27 -10.65
C GLU A 258 -14.31 -5.92 -9.27
N PHE A 259 -13.68 -7.10 -9.26
CA PHE A 259 -13.29 -7.77 -8.02
C PHE A 259 -12.26 -6.95 -7.23
N ILE A 260 -11.22 -6.43 -7.90
CA ILE A 260 -10.16 -5.64 -7.27
C ILE A 260 -10.70 -4.32 -6.72
N ASP A 261 -11.57 -3.62 -7.44
CA ASP A 261 -12.21 -2.39 -6.98
C ASP A 261 -13.05 -2.64 -5.72
N SER A 262 -13.86 -3.70 -5.74
CA SER A 262 -14.64 -4.16 -4.59
C SER A 262 -13.74 -4.48 -3.39
N LEU A 263 -12.57 -5.11 -3.64
CA LEU A 263 -11.58 -5.42 -2.63
C LEU A 263 -10.92 -4.16 -2.06
N GLN A 264 -10.52 -3.20 -2.89
CA GLN A 264 -9.93 -1.92 -2.47
C GLN A 264 -10.90 -1.12 -1.61
N LEU A 265 -12.19 -1.08 -1.96
CA LEU A 265 -13.21 -0.44 -1.14
C LEU A 265 -13.36 -1.10 0.24
N GLN A 266 -13.26 -2.43 0.31
CA GLN A 266 -13.30 -3.16 1.58
C GLN A 266 -12.04 -2.95 2.42
N LEU A 267 -10.87 -2.82 1.78
CA LEU A 267 -9.61 -2.44 2.44
C LEU A 267 -9.72 -1.04 3.06
N ASN A 268 -10.17 -0.04 2.30
CA ASN A 268 -10.37 1.33 2.80
C ASN A 268 -11.31 1.37 4.00
N ARG A 269 -12.43 0.63 3.93
CA ARG A 269 -13.36 0.50 5.07
C ARG A 269 -12.72 -0.19 6.27
N THR A 270 -11.82 -1.14 6.06
CA THR A 270 -11.11 -1.81 7.15
C THR A 270 -10.13 -0.86 7.82
N ASP A 271 -9.37 -0.10 7.03
CA ASP A 271 -8.45 0.93 7.50
C ASP A 271 -9.19 2.03 8.30
N ASP A 272 -10.33 2.51 7.79
CA ASP A 272 -11.19 3.45 8.51
C ASP A 272 -11.61 2.92 9.88
N ALA A 273 -12.02 1.64 9.95
CA ALA A 273 -12.43 1.04 11.22
C ALA A 273 -11.26 0.88 12.18
N ILE A 274 -10.06 0.56 11.70
CA ILE A 274 -8.84 0.49 12.52
C ILE A 274 -8.50 1.88 13.05
N ARG A 275 -8.53 2.91 12.20
CA ARG A 275 -8.34 4.31 12.61
C ARG A 275 -9.31 4.69 13.70
N ASP A 276 -10.59 4.46 13.49
CA ASP A 276 -11.65 4.87 14.42
C ASP A 276 -11.58 4.10 15.75
N THR A 277 -11.08 2.86 15.73
CA THR A 277 -10.95 2.01 16.93
C THR A 277 -9.74 2.40 17.79
N PHE A 278 -8.59 2.73 17.17
CA PHE A 278 -7.31 2.86 17.89
C PHE A 278 -6.69 4.26 17.87
N PHE A 279 -7.03 5.10 16.88
CA PHE A 279 -6.31 6.35 16.61
C PHE A 279 -7.21 7.60 16.65
N ALA A 280 -8.53 7.43 16.57
CA ALA A 280 -9.45 8.55 16.68
C ALA A 280 -9.42 9.12 18.11
N ILE A 281 -9.10 10.41 18.21
CA ILE A 281 -9.26 11.14 19.48
C ILE A 281 -10.77 11.23 19.75
N PRO A 282 -11.26 10.74 20.90
CA PRO A 282 -12.66 10.91 21.26
C PRO A 282 -12.99 12.41 21.23
N LYS A 283 -14.01 12.82 20.46
CA LYS A 283 -14.54 14.17 20.61
C LYS A 283 -14.95 14.30 22.07
N ALA A 284 -14.31 15.21 22.80
CA ALA A 284 -14.76 15.57 24.15
C ALA A 284 -16.25 15.87 24.05
N SER A 285 -17.07 15.08 24.75
CA SER A 285 -18.49 15.37 24.87
C SER A 285 -18.60 16.80 25.35
N ALA A 286 -19.27 17.65 24.57
CA ALA A 286 -19.62 18.99 25.01
C ALA A 286 -20.51 18.81 26.25
N GLY A 287 -19.88 18.83 27.43
CA GLY A 287 -20.55 18.74 28.70
C GLY A 287 -21.53 19.89 28.77
N GLY A 288 -22.82 19.56 28.68
CA GLY A 288 -23.89 20.49 28.95
C GLY A 288 -23.73 21.00 30.38
N PHE A 289 -23.15 22.19 30.52
CA PHE A 289 -23.27 22.98 31.73
C PHE A 289 -24.75 23.40 31.83
N ALA A 290 -25.56 22.54 32.45
CA ALA A 290 -26.83 22.95 33.00
C ALA A 290 -26.52 23.97 34.11
N SER A 291 -26.72 25.25 33.83
CA SER A 291 -26.69 26.30 34.84
C SER A 291 -27.73 25.97 35.91
N GLN A 292 -27.26 25.54 37.07
CA GLN A 292 -28.02 25.64 38.30
C GLN A 292 -28.29 27.13 38.56
N LYS A 293 -29.52 27.56 38.26
CA LYS A 293 -30.05 28.81 38.80
C LYS A 293 -30.22 28.62 40.31
N THR A 294 -29.23 29.06 41.06
CA THR A 294 -29.40 29.47 42.45
C THR A 294 -29.65 30.97 42.42
N LEU A 295 -30.82 31.41 42.88
CA LEU A 295 -30.99 32.54 43.81
C LEU A 295 -32.48 32.70 44.09
N GLY A 296 -32.86 32.41 45.34
CA GLY A 296 -34.15 32.81 45.89
C GLY A 296 -34.16 34.29 46.25
N GLN A 297 -35.33 34.91 46.08
CA GLN A 297 -36.09 35.67 47.07
C GLN A 297 -37.51 35.84 46.53
#